data_AF-A0A0L8G807-F1
#
_entry.id   AF-A0A0L8G807-F1
#
_cell.length_a   1.000
_cell.length_b   1.000
_cell.length_c   1.000
_cell.angle_alpha   90.00
_cell.angle_beta   90.00
_cell.angle_gamma   90.00
#
_symmetry.space_group_name_H-M   'P 1'
#
loop_
_entity.id
_entity.type
_entity.pdbx_description
1 polymer ?
#
loop_
_entity_poly.entity_id
_entity_poly.type
_entity_poly.pdbx_seq_one_letter_code
_entity_poly.pdbx_strand_id
1 'polypeptide(L)' 'MEEQLRMNGKGKKMRKPRTIYSSLQLQQLNRRFQRTQYLALPERAELAASLGLTQTQ' A
#
# COMPACT_ATOMS: atom_id res chain seq x y z
N MET A 1 -14.08 -15.25 3.61
CA MET A 1 -12.99 -14.60 2.88
C MET A 1 -12.01 -14.08 3.93
N GLU A 2 -11.45 -15.01 4.71
CA GLU A 2 -10.07 -15.54 4.56
C GLU A 2 -9.05 -14.47 5.00
N GLU A 3 -8.20 -14.65 6.01
CA GLU A 3 -7.81 -15.84 6.75
C GLU A 3 -7.09 -15.40 8.04
N GLN A 4 -7.33 -16.18 9.09
CA GLN A 4 -6.64 -16.17 10.37
C GLN A 4 -5.14 -16.41 10.20
N LEU A 5 -4.28 -15.57 10.79
CA LEU A 5 -2.95 -16.00 11.23
C LEU A 5 -2.63 -15.40 12.60
N ARG A 6 -3.34 -15.87 13.63
CA ARG A 6 -2.82 -15.86 15.00
C ARG A 6 -1.70 -16.90 15.07
N MET A 7 -0.46 -16.47 14.86
CA MET A 7 0.71 -17.27 15.20
C MET A 7 1.46 -16.62 16.36
N ASN A 8 1.05 -17.00 17.58
CA ASN A 8 1.87 -16.90 18.77
C ASN A 8 2.91 -18.02 18.71
N GLY A 9 4.16 -17.68 18.35
CA GLY A 9 5.27 -18.61 18.32
C GLY A 9 6.57 -17.86 18.07
N LYS A 10 7.61 -18.15 18.86
CA LYS A 10 8.92 -17.48 18.87
C LYS A 10 9.69 -17.67 17.56
N GLY A 11 9.33 -16.90 16.52
CA GLY A 11 10.03 -16.81 15.24
C GLY A 11 9.93 -15.39 14.69
N LYS A 12 11.03 -14.83 14.17
CA LYS A 12 11.05 -13.47 13.61
C LYS A 12 9.97 -13.37 12.52
N LYS A 13 8.93 -12.55 12.72
CA LYS A 13 7.92 -12.25 11.68
C LYS A 13 8.67 -11.78 10.44
N MET A 14 8.54 -12.53 9.33
CA MET A 14 9.17 -12.15 8.06
C MET A 14 8.66 -10.76 7.68
N ARG A 15 9.57 -9.80 7.57
CA ARG A 15 9.21 -8.41 7.24
C ARG A 15 8.71 -8.40 5.79
N LYS A 16 7.63 -7.67 5.52
CA LYS A 16 7.22 -7.43 4.14
C LYS A 16 8.40 -6.77 3.41
N PRO A 17 8.80 -7.27 2.21
CA PRO A 17 9.82 -6.60 1.43
C PRO A 17 9.38 -5.15 1.16
N ARG A 18 10.34 -4.22 1.14
CA ARG A 18 10.04 -2.82 0.84
C ARG A 18 9.52 -2.74 -0.58
N THR A 19 8.41 -2.04 -0.78
CA THR A 19 7.90 -1.72 -2.11
C THR A 19 8.84 -0.71 -2.77
N ILE A 20 9.27 -0.99 -3.99
CA ILE A 20 10.00 -0.04 -4.83
C ILE A 20 9.03 0.47 -5.89
N TYR A 21 8.78 1.77 -5.89
CA TYR A 21 7.93 2.43 -6.87
C TYR A 21 8.72 2.73 -8.15
N SER A 22 8.08 2.55 -9.30
CA SER A 22 8.61 3.05 -10.57
C SER A 22 8.54 4.58 -10.63
N SER A 23 9.33 5.19 -11.52
CA SER A 23 9.31 6.65 -11.72
C SER A 23 7.89 7.16 -12.05
N LEU A 24 7.15 6.43 -12.89
CA LEU A 24 5.78 6.77 -13.26
C LEU A 24 4.83 6.72 -12.04
N GLN A 25 4.95 5.70 -11.19
CA GLN A 25 4.14 5.60 -9.96
C GLN A 25 4.42 6.77 -9.01
N LEU A 26 5.70 7.15 -8.83
CA LEU A 26 6.08 8.31 -8.01
C LEU A 26 5.51 9.63 -8.55
N GLN A 27 5.54 9.83 -9.87
CA GLN A 27 4.95 11.01 -10.51
C GLN A 27 3.45 11.10 -10.27
N GLN A 28 2.73 9.98 -10.40
CA GLN A 28 1.28 9.92 -10.15
C GLN A 28 0.94 10.16 -8.68
N LEU A 29 1.70 9.58 -7.74
CA LEU A 29 1.58 9.82 -6.30
C LEU A 29 1.77 11.31 -5.97
N ASN A 30 2.84 11.92 -6.47
CA ASN A 30 3.13 13.35 -6.25
C ASN A 30 2.02 14.25 -6.82
N ARG A 31 1.52 13.94 -8.03
CA ARG A 31 0.44 14.71 -8.66
C ARG A 31 -0.86 14.62 -7.85
N ARG A 32 -1.20 13.45 -7.31
CA ARG A 32 -2.37 13.30 -6.44
C ARG A 32 -2.17 14.01 -5.10
N PHE A 33 -0.99 13.91 -4.51
CA PHE A 33 -0.64 14.56 -3.25
C PHE A 33 -0.77 16.08 -3.30
N GLN A 34 -0.38 16.71 -4.41
CA GLN A 34 -0.56 18.16 -4.64
C GLN A 34 -2.03 18.59 -4.58
N ARG A 35 -2.97 17.70 -4.93
CA ARG A 35 -4.41 17.99 -4.90
C ARG A 35 -5.04 17.63 -3.55
N THR A 36 -4.62 16.52 -2.97
CA THR A 36 -5.20 15.97 -1.75
C THR A 36 -4.12 15.19 -1.02
N GLN A 37 -3.65 15.74 0.10
CA GLN A 37 -2.57 15.14 0.88
C GLN A 37 -3.05 13.93 1.70
N TYR A 38 -4.33 13.92 2.07
CA TYR A 38 -4.95 12.88 2.89
C TYR A 38 -6.15 12.31 2.17
N LEU A 39 -6.00 11.08 1.70
CA LEU A 39 -7.07 10.34 1.04
C LEU A 39 -7.88 9.57 2.07
N ALA A 40 -9.20 9.53 1.87
CA ALA A 40 -10.06 8.65 2.63
C ALA A 40 -9.68 7.18 2.37
N LEU A 41 -10.08 6.28 3.27
CA LEU A 41 -9.83 4.84 3.11
C LEU A 41 -10.25 4.29 1.72
N PRO A 42 -11.44 4.60 1.16
CA PRO A 42 -11.81 4.13 -0.18
C PRO A 42 -10.91 4.70 -1.28
N GLU A 43 -10.64 6.02 -1.25
CA GLU A 43 -9.81 6.67 -2.27
C GLU A 43 -8.37 6.13 -2.29
N ARG A 44 -7.84 5.68 -1.14
CA ARG A 44 -6.55 4.99 -1.06
C ARG A 44 -6.57 3.64 -1.76
N ALA A 45 -7.65 2.86 -1.61
CA ALA A 45 -7.77 1.57 -2.28
C ALA A 45 -7.82 1.75 -3.80
N GLU A 46 -8.59 2.72 -4.28
CA GLU A 46 -8.72 3.02 -5.70
C GLU A 46 -7.40 3.51 -6.29
N LEU A 47 -6.69 4.41 -5.58
CA LEU A 47 -5.37 4.87 -6.02
C LEU A 47 -4.37 3.72 -6.08
N ALA A 48 -4.31 2.89 -5.03
CA ALA A 48 -3.42 1.73 -5.01
C ALA A 48 -3.73 0.77 -6.18
N ALA A 49 -5.00 0.45 -6.41
CA ALA A 49 -5.43 -0.38 -7.53
C ALA A 49 -5.00 0.21 -8.89
N SER A 50 -5.15 1.52 -9.09
CA SER A 50 -4.72 2.20 -10.32
C SER A 50 -3.20 2.13 -10.55
N LEU A 51 -2.42 2.03 -9.47
CA LEU A 51 -0.97 1.92 -9.49
C LEU A 51 -0.46 0.47 -9.52
N GLY A 52 -1.36 -0.52 -9.47
CA GLY A 52 -1.00 -1.93 -9.32
C GLY A 52 -0.40 -2.26 -7.94
N LEU A 53 -0.75 -1.48 -6.92
CA LEU A 53 -0.31 -1.62 -5.54
C LEU A 53 -1.46 -2.14 -4.67
N THR A 54 -1.10 -2.75 -3.54
CA THR A 54 -2.05 -3.04 -2.47
C THR A 54 -2.31 -1.78 -1.65
N GLN A 55 -3.53 -1.62 -1.11
CA GLN A 55 -3.92 -0.45 -0.30
C GLN A 55 -2.97 -0.16 0.88
N THR A 56 -2.26 -1.18 1.36
CA THR A 56 -1.35 -1.09 2.51
C THR A 56 0.11 -0.76 2.16
N GLN A 57 0.43 -0.51 0.89
CA GLN A 57 1.75 -0.06 0.41
C GLN A 57 1.79 1.46 0.29
#